data_AF-A0A0B4VT50-F1
#
_entry.id   AF-A0A0B4VT50-F1
#
_cell.length_a   1.000
_cell.length_b   1.000
_cell.length_c   1.000
_cell.angle_alpha   90.00
_cell.angle_beta   90.00
_cell.angle_gamma   90.00
#
_symmetry.space_group_name_H-M   'P 1'
#
loop_
_entity.id
_entity.type
_entity.pdbx_description
1 polymer ?
#
loop_
_entity_poly.entity_id
_entity_poly.type
_entity_poly.pdbx_seq_one_letter_code
_entity_poly.pdbx_strand_id
1 'polypeptide(L)'
;REAFEMDPQQRHLLQVTYEALENSGISPSDTSGEEVGVFVGASSLDYGNTAAFDPSVFTGHFMTGNTLSIAANRISYIFNLTGPSFTVDTACSSSLVAMNEAVRALNSGAIDTAIVAGVNLLASPFPFVGFSQATMLS
;
A
#
# COMPACT_ATOMS: atom_id res chain seq x y z
N ARG A 1 -14.44 -9.89 10.52
CA ARG A 1 -14.35 -11.00 9.54
C ARG A 1 -13.40 -10.64 8.41
N GLU A 2 -13.62 -9.52 7.70
CA GLU A 2 -12.72 -8.98 6.65
C GLU A 2 -11.23 -8.89 7.06
N ALA A 3 -10.92 -8.50 8.29
CA ALA A 3 -9.53 -8.36 8.74
C ALA A 3 -8.66 -9.62 8.63
N PHE A 4 -9.27 -10.82 8.69
CA PHE A 4 -8.56 -12.10 8.50
C PHE A 4 -8.26 -12.41 7.03
N GLU A 5 -9.01 -11.80 6.11
CA GLU A 5 -8.90 -12.01 4.66
C GLU A 5 -8.07 -10.88 4.00
N MET A 6 -7.64 -9.91 4.80
CA MET A 6 -6.87 -8.74 4.39
C MET A 6 -5.38 -9.00 4.52
N ASP A 7 -4.65 -8.69 3.44
CA ASP A 7 -3.20 -8.73 3.38
C ASP A 7 -2.60 -7.98 4.60
N PRO A 8 -1.71 -8.62 5.38
CA PRO A 8 -1.03 -7.96 6.49
C PRO A 8 -0.35 -6.65 6.10
N GLN A 9 0.10 -6.50 4.84
CA GLN A 9 0.66 -5.27 4.31
C GLN A 9 -0.33 -4.11 4.41
N GLN A 10 -1.60 -4.31 4.06
CA GLN A 10 -2.63 -3.27 4.16
C GLN A 10 -2.89 -2.87 5.63
N ARG A 11 -2.85 -3.84 6.55
CA ARG A 11 -3.02 -3.57 7.99
C ARG A 11 -1.87 -2.74 8.55
N HIS A 12 -0.64 -3.11 8.21
CA HIS A 12 0.54 -2.37 8.65
C HIS A 12 0.60 -0.98 8.02
N LEU A 13 0.22 -0.84 6.75
CA LEU A 13 0.11 0.47 6.11
C LEU A 13 -0.84 1.39 6.88
N LEU A 14 -2.03 0.93 7.25
CA LEU A 14 -2.98 1.74 8.02
C LEU A 14 -2.41 2.19 9.37
N GLN A 15 -1.74 1.30 10.09
CA GLN A 15 -1.12 1.61 11.39
C GLN A 15 0.01 2.63 11.23
N VAL A 16 0.94 2.38 10.31
CA VAL A 16 2.10 3.24 10.11
C VAL A 16 1.70 4.59 9.51
N THR A 17 0.66 4.65 8.68
CA THR A 17 0.10 5.93 8.21
C THR A 17 -0.50 6.72 9.36
N TYR A 18 -1.25 6.08 10.26
CA TYR A 18 -1.78 6.75 11.46
C TYR A 18 -0.63 7.30 12.33
N GLU A 19 0.37 6.47 12.62
CA GLU A 19 1.55 6.87 13.39
C GLU A 19 2.31 8.02 12.71
N ALA A 20 2.45 8.00 11.37
CA ALA A 20 3.11 9.06 10.62
C ALA A 20 2.36 10.40 10.72
N LEU A 21 1.02 10.37 10.62
CA LEU A 21 0.18 11.56 10.81
C LEU A 21 0.37 12.12 12.22
N GLU A 22 0.27 11.29 13.25
CA GLU A 22 0.50 11.72 14.64
C GLU A 22 1.91 12.29 14.86
N ASN A 23 2.94 11.64 14.31
CA ASN A 23 4.32 12.12 14.40
C ASN A 23 4.52 13.47 13.70
N SER A 24 3.72 13.78 12.68
CA SER A 24 3.73 15.09 12.01
C SER A 24 2.92 16.17 12.75
N GLY A 25 2.26 15.82 13.87
CA GLY A 25 1.37 16.73 14.60
C GLY A 25 0.03 16.99 13.91
N ILE A 26 -0.33 16.16 12.93
CA ILE A 26 -1.59 16.23 12.18
C ILE A 26 -2.54 15.19 12.76
N SER A 27 -3.71 15.62 13.27
CA SER A 27 -4.74 14.66 13.62
C SER A 27 -5.36 14.09 12.35
N PRO A 28 -5.64 12.77 12.26
CA PRO A 28 -6.40 12.20 11.15
C PRO A 28 -7.77 12.86 10.92
N SER A 29 -8.36 13.45 11.96
CA SER A 29 -9.60 14.23 11.83
C SER A 29 -9.42 15.52 11.02
N ASP A 30 -8.22 16.11 11.04
CA ASP A 30 -7.93 17.41 10.46
C ASP A 30 -7.76 17.32 8.93
N THR A 31 -7.44 16.13 8.43
CA THR A 31 -7.28 15.85 6.98
C THR A 31 -8.48 15.12 6.38
N SER A 32 -9.50 14.83 7.17
CA SER A 32 -10.69 14.12 6.71
C SER A 32 -11.51 14.98 5.74
N GLY A 33 -11.68 14.50 4.51
CA GLY A 33 -12.36 15.20 3.41
C GLY A 33 -11.42 16.02 2.53
N GLU A 34 -10.17 16.24 2.95
CA GLU A 34 -9.20 17.08 2.26
C GLU A 34 -8.56 16.39 1.06
N GLU A 35 -8.02 17.20 0.13
CA GLU A 35 -7.33 16.75 -1.08
C GLU A 35 -5.90 16.25 -0.78
N VAL A 36 -5.77 15.31 0.14
CA VAL A 36 -4.51 14.64 0.47
C VAL A 36 -4.25 13.52 -0.51
N GLY A 37 -3.12 13.57 -1.22
CA GLY A 37 -2.69 12.49 -2.10
C GLY A 37 -2.11 11.30 -1.33
N VAL A 38 -2.30 10.08 -1.83
CA VAL A 38 -1.80 8.83 -1.25
C VAL A 38 -1.03 8.04 -2.33
N PHE A 39 0.26 7.90 -2.12
CA PHE A 39 1.20 7.28 -3.06
C PHE A 39 1.89 6.11 -2.38
N VAL A 40 1.57 4.88 -2.78
CA VAL A 40 2.12 3.67 -2.17
C VAL A 40 3.03 2.94 -3.14
N GLY A 41 4.27 2.66 -2.73
CA GLY A 41 5.15 1.72 -3.43
C GLY A 41 4.96 0.30 -2.90
N ALA A 42 4.54 -0.64 -3.75
CA ALA A 42 4.39 -2.04 -3.37
C ALA A 42 4.49 -2.95 -4.60
N SER A 43 5.08 -4.13 -4.43
CA SER A 43 5.29 -5.11 -5.53
C SER A 43 4.85 -6.54 -5.17
N SER A 44 4.73 -6.88 -3.89
CA SER A 44 4.47 -8.25 -3.44
C SER A 44 2.99 -8.51 -3.19
N LEU A 45 2.48 -9.63 -3.73
CA LEU A 45 1.09 -10.12 -3.55
C LEU A 45 1.06 -11.55 -2.97
N ASP A 46 2.14 -11.93 -2.27
CA ASP A 46 2.39 -13.29 -1.81
C ASP A 46 1.24 -13.86 -0.97
N TYR A 47 0.67 -13.04 -0.09
CA TYR A 47 -0.39 -13.48 0.82
C TYR A 47 -1.65 -13.91 0.05
N GLY A 48 -2.15 -13.04 -0.84
CA GLY A 48 -3.30 -13.34 -1.68
C GLY A 48 -3.04 -14.51 -2.64
N ASN A 49 -1.85 -14.56 -3.25
CA ASN A 49 -1.47 -15.64 -4.16
C ASN A 49 -1.39 -17.00 -3.45
N THR A 50 -0.91 -17.03 -2.21
CA THR A 50 -0.85 -18.26 -1.41
C THR A 50 -2.23 -18.73 -0.98
N ALA A 51 -3.14 -17.80 -0.65
CA ALA A 51 -4.51 -18.13 -0.31
C ALA A 51 -5.32 -18.61 -1.53
N ALA A 52 -5.05 -18.10 -2.73
CA ALA A 52 -5.80 -18.39 -3.96
C ALA A 52 -5.81 -19.88 -4.39
N PHE A 53 -4.96 -20.72 -3.80
CA PHE A 53 -4.98 -22.17 -4.04
C PHE A 53 -6.14 -22.90 -3.36
N ASP A 54 -6.84 -22.26 -2.42
CA ASP A 54 -8.04 -22.79 -1.79
C ASP A 54 -9.29 -22.00 -2.26
N PRO A 55 -10.15 -22.57 -3.12
CA PRO A 55 -11.34 -21.88 -3.60
C PRO A 55 -12.29 -21.37 -2.52
N SER A 56 -12.22 -21.91 -1.29
CA SER A 56 -13.08 -21.48 -0.19
C SER A 56 -12.74 -20.08 0.34
N VAL A 57 -11.56 -19.55 0.02
CA VAL A 57 -11.13 -18.21 0.45
C VAL A 57 -11.73 -17.09 -0.41
N PHE A 58 -12.32 -17.40 -1.56
CA PHE A 58 -12.95 -16.40 -2.44
C PHE A 58 -14.29 -15.95 -1.85
N THR A 59 -14.21 -15.07 -0.87
CA THR A 59 -15.35 -14.35 -0.30
C THR A 59 -15.55 -13.01 -1.02
N GLY A 60 -16.59 -12.27 -0.62
CA GLY A 60 -16.80 -10.90 -1.08
C GLY A 60 -15.67 -9.91 -0.72
N HIS A 61 -14.81 -10.24 0.26
CA HIS A 61 -13.72 -9.35 0.68
C HIS A 61 -12.35 -9.73 0.13
N PHE A 62 -12.19 -10.91 -0.48
CA PHE A 62 -10.90 -11.39 -0.96
C PHE A 62 -10.22 -10.37 -1.89
N MET A 63 -10.95 -9.86 -2.88
CA MET A 63 -10.42 -8.88 -3.84
C MET A 63 -10.05 -7.56 -3.15
N THR A 64 -10.91 -7.06 -2.26
CA THR A 64 -10.64 -5.83 -1.49
C THR A 64 -9.56 -6.01 -0.42
N GLY A 65 -9.22 -7.25 -0.06
CA GLY A 65 -8.21 -7.56 0.94
C GLY A 65 -6.81 -7.77 0.34
N ASN A 66 -6.72 -8.04 -0.97
CA ASN A 66 -5.49 -8.54 -1.58
C ASN A 66 -5.08 -7.85 -2.89
N THR A 67 -5.94 -7.02 -3.49
CA THR A 67 -5.57 -6.32 -4.73
C THR A 67 -4.56 -5.20 -4.43
N LEU A 68 -3.52 -5.08 -5.26
CA LEU A 68 -2.42 -4.14 -5.06
C LEU A 68 -2.87 -2.68 -4.94
N SER A 69 -3.80 -2.23 -5.80
CA SER A 69 -4.35 -0.87 -5.77
C SER A 69 -5.07 -0.53 -4.46
N ILE A 70 -5.55 -1.53 -3.72
CA ILE A 70 -6.23 -1.31 -2.45
C ILE A 70 -5.25 -0.91 -1.35
N ALA A 71 -3.94 -1.13 -1.52
CA ALA A 71 -2.93 -0.64 -0.58
C ALA A 71 -3.02 0.89 -0.39
N ALA A 72 -3.11 1.65 -1.49
CA ALA A 72 -3.32 3.10 -1.42
C ALA A 72 -4.79 3.45 -1.15
N ASN A 73 -5.73 2.82 -1.88
CA ASN A 73 -7.14 3.21 -1.80
C ASN A 73 -7.75 2.96 -0.42
N ARG A 74 -7.28 1.96 0.33
CA ARG A 74 -7.77 1.68 1.68
C ARG A 74 -7.31 2.75 2.67
N ILE A 75 -6.11 3.31 2.51
CA ILE A 75 -5.67 4.48 3.29
C ILE A 75 -6.61 5.65 2.98
N SER A 76 -6.79 5.99 1.70
CA SER A 76 -7.71 7.07 1.31
C SER A 76 -9.12 6.85 1.84
N TYR A 77 -9.64 5.62 1.79
CA TYR A 77 -10.96 5.29 2.30
C TYR A 77 -11.08 5.44 3.81
N ILE A 78 -10.13 4.89 4.58
CA ILE A 78 -10.19 4.91 6.05
C ILE A 78 -10.01 6.32 6.62
N PHE A 79 -9.13 7.12 6.01
CA PHE A 79 -8.86 8.50 6.42
C PHE A 79 -9.74 9.53 5.71
N ASN A 80 -10.64 9.09 4.81
CA ASN A 80 -11.54 9.93 4.00
C ASN A 80 -10.78 11.00 3.19
N LEU A 81 -9.70 10.61 2.52
CA LEU A 81 -8.85 11.50 1.73
C LEU A 81 -9.32 11.51 0.27
N THR A 82 -9.42 12.69 -0.32
CA THR A 82 -10.06 12.88 -1.64
C THR A 82 -9.06 13.16 -2.78
N GLY A 83 -7.77 13.30 -2.46
CA GLY A 83 -6.71 13.50 -3.45
C GLY A 83 -6.35 12.25 -4.28
N PRO A 84 -5.34 12.35 -5.17
CA PRO A 84 -4.88 11.23 -5.99
C PRO A 84 -4.47 10.03 -5.13
N SER A 85 -4.96 8.83 -5.45
CA SER A 85 -4.66 7.61 -4.69
C SER A 85 -4.26 6.49 -5.64
N PHE A 86 -3.01 6.03 -5.55
CA PHE A 86 -2.53 4.93 -6.37
C PHE A 86 -1.33 4.19 -5.78
N THR A 87 -1.17 2.97 -6.25
CA THR A 87 -0.05 2.10 -5.93
C THR A 87 0.85 1.97 -7.16
N VAL A 88 2.17 2.13 -6.96
CA VAL A 88 3.19 2.02 -8.00
C VAL A 88 3.99 0.76 -7.77
N ASP A 89 4.21 0.01 -8.86
CA ASP A 89 5.14 -1.11 -8.91
C ASP A 89 6.21 -0.84 -9.96
N THR A 90 7.41 -0.53 -9.49
CA THR A 90 8.66 -0.49 -10.26
C THR A 90 9.72 -1.38 -9.60
N ALA A 91 9.29 -2.49 -8.98
CA ALA A 91 10.12 -3.38 -8.17
C ALA A 91 10.82 -2.65 -7.01
N CYS A 92 12.14 -2.81 -6.85
CA CYS A 92 12.89 -2.27 -5.70
C CYS A 92 12.84 -0.75 -5.56
N SER A 93 12.52 -0.02 -6.63
CA SER A 93 12.43 1.45 -6.61
C SER A 93 11.03 1.99 -6.32
N SER A 94 10.02 1.12 -6.14
CA SER A 94 8.60 1.51 -6.06
C SER A 94 8.32 2.63 -5.06
N SER A 95 8.86 2.54 -3.85
CA SER A 95 8.64 3.57 -2.82
C SER A 95 9.29 4.92 -3.17
N LEU A 96 10.44 4.89 -3.82
CA LEU A 96 11.12 6.11 -4.28
C LEU A 96 10.41 6.73 -5.49
N VAL A 97 9.84 5.91 -6.38
CA VAL A 97 9.01 6.39 -7.47
C VAL A 97 7.70 6.98 -6.94
N ALA A 98 7.06 6.35 -5.95
CA ALA A 98 5.89 6.90 -5.27
C ALA A 98 6.21 8.27 -4.63
N MET A 99 7.36 8.40 -3.96
CA MET A 99 7.85 9.68 -3.43
C MET A 99 8.04 10.73 -4.54
N ASN A 100 8.65 10.35 -5.66
CA ASN A 100 8.86 11.25 -6.80
C ASN A 100 7.52 11.77 -7.36
N GLU A 101 6.50 10.91 -7.50
CA GLU A 101 5.18 11.34 -7.97
C GLU A 101 4.47 12.26 -6.98
N ALA A 102 4.60 12.00 -5.67
CA ALA A 102 4.07 12.89 -4.64
C ALA A 102 4.72 14.29 -4.71
N VAL A 103 6.05 14.35 -4.83
CA VAL A 103 6.78 15.62 -4.97
C VAL A 103 6.35 16.37 -6.24
N ARG A 104 6.09 15.66 -7.34
CA ARG A 104 5.58 16.28 -8.58
C ARG A 104 4.20 16.88 -8.38
N ALA A 105 3.28 16.17 -7.73
CA ALA A 105 1.92 16.63 -7.46
C ALA A 105 1.89 17.84 -6.51
N LEU A 106 2.76 17.85 -5.49
CA LEU A 106 2.92 18.99 -4.59
C LEU A 106 3.48 20.21 -5.33
N ASN A 107 4.53 20.04 -6.13
CA ASN A 107 5.16 21.14 -6.86
C ASN A 107 4.27 21.73 -7.96
N SER A 108 3.35 20.96 -8.52
CA SER A 108 2.37 21.46 -9.50
C SER A 108 1.19 22.18 -8.85
N GLY A 109 1.05 22.12 -7.51
CA GLY A 109 -0.12 22.62 -6.79
C GLY A 109 -1.38 21.78 -7.03
N ALA A 110 -1.24 20.52 -7.45
CA ALA A 110 -2.38 19.61 -7.61
C ALA A 110 -2.91 19.09 -6.25
N ILE A 111 -2.04 19.09 -5.24
CA ILE A 111 -2.32 18.78 -3.84
C ILE A 111 -1.38 19.60 -2.95
N ASP A 112 -1.77 19.86 -1.70
CA ASP A 112 -0.94 20.56 -0.72
C ASP A 112 -0.38 19.63 0.36
N THR A 113 -0.85 18.38 0.41
CA THR A 113 -0.40 17.37 1.37
C THR A 113 -0.38 16.00 0.70
N ALA A 114 0.64 15.19 1.01
CA ALA A 114 0.78 13.85 0.48
C ALA A 114 1.21 12.86 1.55
N ILE A 115 0.62 11.68 1.53
CA ILE A 115 1.06 10.50 2.26
C ILE A 115 1.82 9.62 1.27
N VAL A 116 3.08 9.32 1.58
CA VAL A 116 3.92 8.42 0.81
C VAL A 116 4.27 7.23 1.67
N ALA A 117 4.05 6.03 1.17
CA ALA A 117 4.36 4.80 1.89
C ALA A 117 5.04 3.76 0.99
N GLY A 118 5.75 2.82 1.63
CA GLY A 118 6.31 1.66 0.97
C GLY A 118 6.08 0.42 1.82
N VAL A 119 5.73 -0.70 1.19
CA VAL A 119 5.52 -1.96 1.90
C VAL A 119 6.04 -3.14 1.08
N ASN A 120 6.59 -4.14 1.77
CA ASN A 120 6.99 -5.41 1.20
C ASN A 120 6.92 -6.50 2.27
N LEU A 121 6.26 -7.62 1.96
CA LEU A 121 6.14 -8.77 2.86
C LEU A 121 6.55 -10.05 2.13
N LEU A 122 7.45 -10.80 2.75
CA LEU A 122 7.89 -12.12 2.26
C LEU A 122 7.00 -13.19 2.90
N ALA A 123 5.91 -13.57 2.23
CA ALA A 123 4.95 -14.56 2.74
C ALA A 123 5.01 -15.90 2.00
N SER A 124 5.81 -16.00 0.93
CA SER A 124 5.98 -17.21 0.14
C SER A 124 7.46 -17.52 -0.12
N PRO A 125 7.86 -18.79 -0.23
CA PRO A 125 9.22 -19.16 -0.62
C PRO A 125 9.49 -18.94 -2.12
N PHE A 126 8.47 -18.79 -2.98
CA PHE A 126 8.65 -18.77 -4.43
C PHE A 126 9.53 -17.61 -4.94
N PRO A 127 9.37 -16.35 -4.46
CA PRO A 127 10.28 -15.28 -4.84
C PRO A 127 11.73 -15.58 -4.46
N PHE A 128 11.97 -16.19 -3.28
CA PHE A 128 13.32 -16.56 -2.83
C PHE A 128 13.96 -17.61 -3.74
N VAL A 129 13.22 -18.67 -4.10
CA VAL A 129 13.71 -19.70 -5.03
C VAL A 129 14.01 -19.09 -6.40
N GLY A 130 13.11 -18.25 -6.92
CA GLY A 130 13.30 -17.59 -8.21
C GLY A 130 14.53 -16.67 -8.23
N PHE A 131 14.69 -15.81 -7.22
CA PHE A 131 15.83 -14.90 -7.13
C PHE A 131 17.15 -15.65 -6.84
N SER A 132 17.12 -16.77 -6.12
CA SER A 132 18.30 -17.63 -5.91
C SER A 132 18.77 -18.24 -7.23
N GLN A 133 17.86 -18.79 -8.04
CA GLN A 133 18.17 -19.31 -9.38
C GLN A 133 18.65 -18.21 -10.34
N ALA A 134 18.17 -16.98 -10.16
CA ALA A 134 18.64 -15.81 -10.89
C ALA A 134 19.96 -15.23 -10.37
N THR A 135 20.61 -15.85 -9.38
CA THR A 135 21.87 -15.37 -8.76
C THR A 135 21.78 -13.96 -8.16
N MET A 136 20.59 -13.57 -7.69
CA MET A 136 20.31 -12.26 -7.10
C MET A 136 20.37 -12.25 -5.57
N LEU A 137 20.56 -13.42 -4.94
CA LEU A 137 20.63 -13.59 -3.49
C LEU A 137 22.02 -14.09 -3.09
N SER A 138 22.53 -13.60 -1.95
CA SER A 138 23.84 -13.96 -1.37
C SER A 138 23.82 -15.28 -0.61
#